data_AF-A0A2V7ZXZ8-F1
#
_entry.id   AF-A0A2V7ZXZ8-F1
#
_cell.length_a   1.000
_cell.length_b   1.000
_cell.length_c   1.000
_cell.angle_alpha   90.00
_cell.angle_beta   90.00
_cell.angle_gamma   90.00
#
_symmetry.space_group_name_H-M   'P 1'
#
loop_
_entity.id
_entity.type
_entity.pdbx_description
1 polymer ?
#
loop_
_entity_poly.entity_id
_entity_poly.type
_entity_poly.pdbx_seq_one_letter_code
_entity_poly.pdbx_strand_id
1 'polypeptide(L)'
;MNWLILVQILSQFIWQCAGVILLRRYRTDIPQPFVMWLYPIPAIIALALWIYVFVSAPIDGIVFALGFVAAGVGAYALFQRRLLRRRHEDTKKT
;
A
#
# COMPACT_ATOMS: atom_id res chain seq x y z
N MET A 1 -12.27 10.25 17.54
CA MET A 1 -11.61 9.52 16.44
C MET A 1 -10.14 9.31 16.82
N ASN A 2 -9.64 8.08 16.90
CA ASN A 2 -8.27 7.83 17.36
C ASN A 2 -7.28 7.95 16.19
N TRP A 3 -6.17 8.65 16.38
CA TRP A 3 -5.22 9.00 15.30
C TRP A 3 -4.54 7.75 14.69
N LEU A 4 -4.42 6.68 15.47
CA LEU A 4 -3.85 5.39 15.03
C LEU A 4 -4.70 4.73 13.91
N ILE A 5 -6.02 4.86 13.97
CA ILE A 5 -6.93 4.24 12.99
C ILE A 5 -6.76 4.90 11.62
N LEU A 6 -6.55 6.22 11.58
CA LEU A 6 -6.30 6.95 10.34
C LEU A 6 -5.05 6.45 9.61
N VAL A 7 -3.96 6.22 10.35
CA VAL A 7 -2.71 5.68 9.79
C VAL A 7 -2.91 4.25 9.28
N GLN A 8 -3.68 3.42 9.99
CA GLN A 8 -3.98 2.04 9.56
C GLN A 8 -4.82 1.99 8.28
N ILE A 9 -5.81 2.87 8.13
CA ILE A 9 -6.62 2.97 6.91
C ILE A 9 -5.73 3.28 5.70
N LEU A 10 -4.88 4.30 5.82
CA LEU A 10 -4.02 4.70 4.72
C LEU A 10 -2.95 3.65 4.39
N SER A 11 -2.31 3.08 5.42
CA SER A 11 -1.13 2.23 5.23
C SER A 11 -1.43 0.75 5.07
N GLN A 12 -2.56 0.23 5.55
CA GLN A 12 -2.83 -1.21 5.52
C GLN A 12 -4.08 -1.52 4.73
N PHE A 13 -5.22 -0.94 5.09
CA PHE A 13 -6.49 -1.32 4.48
C PHE A 13 -6.53 -1.04 2.97
N ILE A 14 -6.00 0.10 2.53
CA ILE A 14 -5.88 0.42 1.09
C ILE A 14 -4.94 -0.57 0.39
N TRP A 15 -3.77 -0.86 0.97
CA TRP A 15 -2.80 -1.78 0.38
C TRP A 15 -3.27 -3.24 0.36
N GLN A 16 -4.00 -3.68 1.37
CA GLN A 16 -4.63 -5.00 1.40
C GLN A 16 -5.72 -5.11 0.33
N CYS A 17 -6.58 -4.09 0.19
CA CYS A 17 -7.59 -4.05 -0.87
C CYS A 17 -6.95 -4.05 -2.26
N ALA A 18 -5.95 -3.20 -2.48
CA ALA A 18 -5.19 -3.15 -3.73
C ALA A 18 -4.45 -4.47 -4.01
N GLY A 19 -3.88 -5.10 -2.98
CA GLY A 19 -3.17 -6.36 -3.08
C GLY A 19 -4.07 -7.51 -3.54
N VAL A 20 -5.30 -7.60 -3.03
CA VAL A 20 -6.27 -8.62 -3.48
C VAL A 20 -6.66 -8.41 -4.94
N ILE A 21 -6.89 -7.16 -5.35
CA ILE A 21 -7.21 -6.80 -6.73
C ILE A 21 -6.03 -7.14 -7.66
N LEU A 22 -4.81 -6.76 -7.28
CA LEU A 22 -3.60 -6.97 -8.07
C LEU A 22 -3.23 -8.44 -8.16
N LEU A 23 -3.35 -9.21 -7.06
CA LEU A 23 -3.08 -10.64 -7.02
C LEU A 23 -4.02 -11.39 -7.98
N ARG A 24 -5.32 -11.02 -8.02
CA ARG A 24 -6.24 -11.60 -9.01
C ARG A 24 -5.91 -11.23 -10.44
N ARG A 25 -5.42 -10.00 -10.68
CA ARG A 25 -5.10 -9.54 -12.04
C ARG A 25 -3.79 -10.11 -12.58
N TYR A 26 -2.78 -10.31 -11.74
CA TYR A 26 -1.45 -10.77 -12.16
C TYR A 26 -1.16 -12.26 -11.91
N ARG A 27 -1.87 -12.90 -10.98
CA ARG A 27 -1.65 -14.31 -10.60
C ARG A 27 -2.97 -15.07 -10.62
N THR A 28 -3.49 -15.28 -11.83
CA THR A 28 -4.67 -16.13 -12.09
C THR A 28 -4.35 -17.63 -11.94
N ASP A 29 -3.06 -18.00 -11.97
CA ASP A 29 -2.58 -19.39 -11.81
C ASP A 29 -2.77 -19.99 -10.41
N ILE A 30 -3.08 -19.16 -9.40
CA ILE A 30 -3.29 -19.63 -8.03
C ILE A 30 -4.78 -19.97 -7.86
N PRO A 31 -5.15 -21.23 -7.56
CA PRO A 31 -6.54 -21.58 -7.29
C PRO A 31 -7.01 -20.80 -6.06
N GLN A 32 -7.91 -19.84 -6.25
CA GLN A 32 -8.44 -19.04 -5.15
C GLN A 32 -9.62 -19.79 -4.51
N PRO A 33 -9.49 -20.29 -3.27
CA PRO A 33 -10.53 -21.09 -2.63
C PRO A 33 -11.80 -20.30 -2.31
N PHE A 34 -11.70 -18.96 -2.27
CA PHE A 34 -12.78 -18.06 -1.91
C PHE A 34 -13.20 -17.21 -3.13
N VAL A 35 -14.26 -17.64 -3.81
CA VAL A 35 -14.91 -16.88 -4.88
C VAL A 35 -16.08 -16.10 -4.28
N MET A 36 -15.96 -14.77 -4.17
CA MET A 36 -17.10 -13.92 -3.84
C MET A 36 -18.06 -13.91 -5.03
N TRP A 37 -19.32 -14.25 -4.78
CA TRP A 37 -20.37 -14.47 -5.79
C TRP A 37 -20.57 -13.28 -6.76
N LEU A 38 -20.23 -12.06 -6.34
CA LEU A 38 -20.40 -10.83 -7.11
C LEU A 38 -19.07 -10.17 -7.51
N TYR A 39 -18.05 -10.98 -7.81
CA TYR A 39 -16.74 -10.45 -8.20
C TYR A 39 -16.83 -9.66 -9.52
N PRO A 40 -16.26 -8.44 -9.66
CA PRO A 40 -15.33 -7.71 -8.78
C PRO A 40 -15.97 -6.55 -7.98
N ILE A 41 -17.29 -6.49 -7.89
CA ILE A 41 -18.04 -5.36 -7.33
C ILE A 41 -17.69 -5.04 -5.85
N PRO A 42 -17.66 -6.01 -4.91
CA PRO A 42 -17.42 -5.69 -3.50
C PRO A 42 -16.02 -5.14 -3.22
N ALA A 43 -15.01 -5.53 -4.01
CA ALA A 43 -13.66 -5.00 -3.87
C ALA A 43 -13.58 -3.52 -4.29
N ILE A 44 -14.27 -3.15 -5.37
CA ILE A 44 -14.34 -1.75 -5.84
C ILE A 44 -15.12 -0.89 -4.85
N ILE A 45 -16.24 -1.40 -4.32
CA ILE A 45 -17.03 -0.70 -3.29
C ILE A 45 -16.20 -0.49 -2.02
N ALA A 46 -15.48 -1.52 -1.56
CA ALA A 46 -14.60 -1.39 -0.40
C ALA A 46 -13.52 -0.31 -0.62
N LEU A 47 -12.87 -0.32 -1.79
CA LEU A 47 -11.86 0.67 -2.13
C LEU A 47 -12.44 2.10 -2.18
N ALA A 48 -13.62 2.27 -2.78
CA ALA A 48 -14.32 3.54 -2.82
C ALA A 48 -14.70 4.03 -1.41
N LEU A 49 -15.19 3.13 -0.54
CA LEU A 49 -15.54 3.44 0.84
C LEU A 49 -14.30 3.87 1.64
N TRP A 50 -13.16 3.19 1.48
CA TRP A 50 -11.92 3.57 2.15
C TRP A 50 -11.40 4.93 1.69
N ILE A 51 -11.47 5.24 0.39
CA ILE A 51 -11.14 6.58 -0.13
C ILE A 51 -12.08 7.63 0.46
N TYR A 52 -13.38 7.34 0.51
CA TYR A 52 -14.37 8.25 1.08
C TYR A 52 -14.10 8.55 2.57
N VAL A 53 -13.80 7.52 3.37
CA VAL A 53 -13.44 7.67 4.79
C VAL A 53 -12.16 8.50 4.95
N PHE A 54 -11.18 8.31 4.07
CA PHE A 54 -9.95 9.10 4.08
C PHE A 54 -10.20 10.57 3.74
N VAL A 55 -11.06 10.89 2.77
CA VAL A 55 -11.43 12.27 2.41
C VAL A 55 -12.30 12.93 3.49
N SER A 56 -13.13 12.15 4.19
CA SER A 56 -13.93 12.64 5.33
C SER A 56 -13.10 12.89 6.61
N ALA A 57 -11.82 12.53 6.63
CA ALA A 57 -10.96 12.76 7.78
C ALA A 57 -10.58 14.24 7.95
N PRO A 58 -10.29 14.69 9.18
CA PRO A 58 -9.76 16.04 9.41
C PRO A 58 -8.43 16.24 8.70
N ILE A 59 -8.23 17.44 8.14
CA ILE A 59 -7.08 17.81 7.30
C ILE A 59 -5.75 17.55 8.03
N ASP A 60 -5.66 17.82 9.32
CA ASP A 60 -4.45 17.56 10.12
C ASP A 60 -4.03 16.08 10.09
N GLY A 61 -5.01 15.17 10.14
CA GLY A 61 -4.78 13.73 10.04
C GLY A 61 -4.36 13.31 8.63
N ILE A 62 -4.95 13.90 7.61
CA ILE A 62 -4.61 13.66 6.20
C ILE A 62 -3.15 14.06 5.93
N VAL A 63 -2.75 15.26 6.38
CA VAL A 63 -1.38 15.78 6.22
C VAL A 63 -0.37 14.90 6.95
N PHE A 64 -0.66 14.50 8.19
CA PHE A 64 0.20 13.60 8.95
C PHE A 64 0.36 12.24 8.26
N ALA A 65 -0.74 11.66 7.77
CA ALA A 65 -0.71 10.36 7.11
C ALA A 65 0.05 10.40 5.78
N LEU A 66 -0.14 11.46 4.98
CA LEU A 66 0.65 11.71 3.77
C LEU A 66 2.14 11.89 4.09
N GLY A 67 2.47 12.66 5.12
CA GLY A 67 3.85 12.85 5.58
C GLY A 67 4.50 11.54 6.01
N PHE A 68 3.76 10.67 6.70
CA PHE A 68 4.24 9.35 7.12
C PHE A 68 4.51 8.42 5.93
N VAL A 69 3.60 8.37 4.94
CA VAL A 69 3.80 7.59 3.71
C VAL A 69 5.00 8.14 2.92
N ALA A 70 5.11 9.45 2.75
CA ALA A 70 6.23 10.07 2.07
C ALA A 70 7.57 9.78 2.77
N ALA A 71 7.59 9.80 4.10
CA ALA A 71 8.77 9.43 4.89
C ALA A 71 9.16 7.95 4.68
N GLY A 72 8.19 7.03 4.65
CA GLY A 72 8.41 5.62 4.35
C GLY A 72 9.00 5.39 2.95
N VAL A 73 8.43 6.06 1.94
CA VAL A 73 8.94 6.00 0.56
C VAL A 73 10.35 6.60 0.47
N GLY A 74 10.60 7.72 1.16
CA GLY A 74 11.92 8.36 1.23
C GLY A 74 12.97 7.46 1.89
N ALA A 75 12.62 6.80 2.99
CA ALA A 75 13.49 5.84 3.67
C ALA A 75 13.80 4.63 2.78
N TYR A 76 12.80 4.09 2.08
CA TYR A 76 13.00 3.01 1.12
C TYR A 76 13.92 3.42 -0.04
N ALA A 77 13.69 4.61 -0.63
CA ALA A 77 14.53 5.11 -1.71
C ALA A 77 15.98 5.35 -1.27
N LEU A 78 16.18 5.87 -0.06
CA LEU A 78 17.52 6.05 0.53
C LEU A 78 18.20 4.68 0.75
N PHE A 79 17.47 3.71 1.27
CA PHE A 79 17.97 2.35 1.47
C PHE A 79 18.30 1.67 0.14
N GLN A 80 17.47 1.83 -0.89
CA GLN A 80 17.71 1.30 -2.22
C GLN A 80 18.97 1.89 -2.85
N ARG A 81 19.21 3.20 -2.68
CA ARG A 81 20.45 3.85 -3.12
C ARG A 81 21.68 3.31 -2.39
N ARG A 82 21.56 2.94 -1.10
CA ARG A 82 22.63 2.29 -0.33
C ARG A 82 22.89 0.86 -0.82
N LEU A 83 21.84 0.11 -1.14
CA LEU A 83 21.96 -1.26 -1.65
C LEU A 83 22.66 -1.29 -3.02
N LEU A 84 22.28 -0.38 -3.92
CA LEU A 84 22.90 -0.25 -5.24
C LEU A 84 24.37 0.20 -5.14
N ARG A 85 24.73 1.06 -4.18
CA ARG A 85 26.14 1.44 -3.94
C ARG A 85 27.01 0.26 -3.52
N ARG A 86 26.51 -0.65 -2.67
CA ARG A 86 27.27 -1.85 -2.27
C ARG A 86 27.55 -2.79 -3.45
N ARG A 87 26.62 -2.90 -4.40
CA ARG A 87 26.79 -3.76 -5.59
C ARG A 87 27.92 -3.29 -6.52
N HIS A 88 28.16 -2.00 -6.61
CA HIS A 88 29.25 -1.44 -7.43
C HIS A 88 30.64 -1.63 -6.81
N GLU A 89 30.76 -1.73 -5.48
CA GLU A 89 32.04 -2.00 -4.81
C GLU A 89 32.47 -3.47 -4.96
N ASP A 90 31.53 -4.42 -4.98
CA ASP A 90 31.83 -5.85 -5.20
C ASP A 90 32.33 -6.13 -6.62
N THR A 91 31.75 -5.50 -7.65
CA THR A 91 32.16 -5.69 -9.06
C THR A 91 33.55 -5.14 -9.37
N LYS A 92 34.07 -4.18 -8.57
CA LYS A 92 35.40 -3.59 -8.80
C LYS A 92 36.53 -4.38 -8.12
N LYS A 93 36.20 -5.40 -7.32
CA LYS A 93 37.15 -6.19 -6.52
C LYS A 93 37.49 -7.57 -7.11
N THR A 94 36.77 -7.99 -8.15
CA THR A 94 37.04 -9.18 -8.98
C THR A 94 37.76 -8.78 -10.26
#